data_AF-A0A7S0Z3N8-F1
#
_entry.id   AF-A0A7S0Z3N8-F1
#
_cell.length_a   1.000
_cell.length_b   1.000
_cell.length_c   1.000
_cell.angle_alpha   90.00
_cell.angle_beta   90.00
_cell.angle_gamma   90.00
#
_symmetry.space_group_name_H-M   'P 1'
#
loop_
_entity.id
_entity.type
_entity.pdbx_description
1 polymer ?
#
loop_
_entity_poly.entity_id
_entity_poly.type
_entity_poly.pdbx_seq_one_letter_code
_entity_poly.pdbx_strand_id
1 'polypeptide(L)'
;VTRRGCPPLGGGAVTLTLPIVKTLPCLDWTDEGLVKRVRGVTFTCKVSPQNGSRMVDAARGVLNAFIPDVYIFTDHHVGAEAGKSPGYGLSLVAETTTGCVLGADAASTACSSAMEEAKGLDWATTAEERVPEDIGRRVAESLVAEIQRGGVVDSSHQSLALTLLAIGPEQVSRIRLGQLTPRAIETLRILKAFFGVVFHVAPEPESG
;
A
#
# COMPACT_ATOMS: atom_id res chain seq x y z
N VAL A 1 16.05 4.21 1.03
CA VAL A 1 15.71 5.52 0.41
C VAL A 1 16.86 6.46 0.70
N THR A 2 17.37 7.18 -0.30
CA THR A 2 18.49 8.13 -0.10
C THR A 2 17.96 9.53 0.19
N ARG A 3 16.87 9.94 -0.48
CA ARG A 3 16.16 11.20 -0.21
C ARG A 3 14.66 11.01 -0.46
N ARG A 4 13.81 11.61 0.37
CA ARG A 4 12.37 11.68 0.11
C ARG A 4 12.05 12.86 -0.81
N GLY A 5 10.87 12.86 -1.43
CA GLY A 5 10.43 13.95 -2.28
C GLY A 5 8.93 13.91 -2.48
N CYS A 6 8.23 14.89 -1.93
CA CYS A 6 6.79 15.03 -2.10
C CYS A 6 6.48 15.83 -3.38
N PRO A 7 5.32 15.61 -4.03
CA PRO A 7 4.85 16.54 -5.05
C PRO A 7 4.62 17.94 -4.45
N PRO A 8 4.62 19.03 -5.25
CA PRO A 8 4.79 19.07 -6.70
C PRO A 8 6.24 19.05 -7.20
N LEU A 9 7.21 19.57 -6.46
CA LEU A 9 8.59 19.75 -6.95
C LEU A 9 9.46 18.47 -6.82
N GLY A 10 9.00 17.48 -6.04
CA GLY A 10 9.67 16.19 -5.89
C GLY A 10 11.07 16.32 -5.29
N GLY A 11 12.07 15.76 -5.98
CA GLY A 11 13.48 15.77 -5.55
C GLY A 11 13.92 14.57 -4.70
N GLY A 12 13.10 13.51 -4.67
CA GLY A 12 13.44 12.25 -4.01
C GLY A 12 14.45 11.42 -4.82
N ALA A 13 15.17 10.53 -4.13
CA ALA A 13 16.13 9.60 -4.71
C ALA A 13 16.04 8.24 -4.02
N VAL A 14 15.86 7.18 -4.81
CA VAL A 14 15.75 5.79 -4.35
C VAL A 14 16.72 4.92 -5.14
N THR A 15 17.58 4.19 -4.43
CA THR A 15 18.38 3.11 -5.02
C THR A 15 17.61 1.81 -4.87
N LEU A 16 17.26 1.20 -6.00
CA LEU A 16 16.61 -0.10 -6.06
C LEU A 16 17.65 -1.16 -6.39
N THR A 17 17.81 -2.15 -5.52
CA THR A 17 18.64 -3.32 -5.77
C THR A 17 17.74 -4.54 -5.81
N LEU A 18 17.69 -5.23 -6.95
CA LEU A 18 16.92 -6.45 -7.12
C LEU A 18 17.88 -7.65 -7.22
N PRO A 19 17.72 -8.69 -6.39
CA PRO A 19 18.48 -9.92 -6.55
C PRO A 19 18.04 -10.65 -7.83
N ILE A 20 18.98 -11.31 -8.49
CA ILE A 20 18.68 -12.11 -9.68
C ILE A 20 18.00 -13.41 -9.24
N VAL A 21 16.74 -13.57 -9.59
CA VAL A 21 15.97 -14.81 -9.39
C VAL A 21 15.96 -15.59 -10.69
N LYS A 22 16.49 -16.82 -10.68
CA LYS A 22 16.58 -17.67 -11.88
C LYS A 22 15.25 -18.34 -12.24
N THR A 23 14.50 -18.76 -11.22
CA THR A 23 13.21 -19.44 -11.38
C THR A 23 12.28 -19.02 -10.25
N LEU A 24 11.02 -18.77 -10.59
CA LEU A 24 9.98 -18.50 -9.60
C LEU A 24 9.52 -19.82 -8.95
N PRO A 25 9.29 -19.87 -7.64
CA PRO A 25 8.70 -21.04 -7.00
C PRO A 25 7.23 -21.19 -7.42
N CYS A 26 6.74 -22.43 -7.46
CA CYS A 26 5.31 -22.69 -7.51
C CYS A 26 4.68 -22.20 -6.19
N LEU A 27 3.53 -21.54 -6.29
CA LEU A 27 2.90 -20.89 -5.14
C LEU A 27 1.53 -21.53 -4.86
N ASP A 28 1.34 -22.04 -3.65
CA ASP A 28 0.02 -22.39 -3.13
C ASP A 28 -0.27 -21.48 -1.93
N TRP A 29 -0.96 -20.37 -2.22
CA TRP A 29 -1.20 -19.31 -1.25
C TRP A 29 -2.69 -19.05 -1.10
N THR A 30 -3.36 -19.96 -0.40
CA THR A 30 -4.81 -19.91 -0.17
C THR A 30 -5.18 -19.53 1.26
N ASP A 31 -4.28 -19.72 2.23
CA ASP A 31 -4.55 -19.47 3.64
C ASP A 31 -4.20 -18.02 4.04
N GLU A 32 -5.23 -17.22 4.29
CA GLU A 32 -5.08 -15.83 4.74
C GLU A 32 -4.55 -15.72 6.18
N GLY A 33 -4.84 -16.71 7.03
CA GLY A 33 -4.50 -16.70 8.45
C GLY A 33 -5.16 -15.55 9.24
N LEU A 34 -4.70 -15.36 10.49
CA LEU A 34 -5.17 -14.29 11.35
C LEU A 34 -4.16 -13.14 11.39
N VAL A 35 -4.65 -11.90 11.46
CA VAL A 35 -3.78 -10.72 11.63
C VAL A 35 -3.09 -10.80 13.00
N LYS A 36 -1.77 -10.95 12.98
CA LYS A 36 -0.94 -11.04 14.18
C LYS A 36 -0.60 -9.67 14.73
N ARG A 37 -0.25 -8.73 13.84
CA ARG A 37 0.26 -7.41 14.22
C ARG A 37 0.16 -6.42 13.05
N VAL A 38 0.12 -5.13 13.38
CA VAL A 38 0.21 -4.05 12.39
C VAL A 38 1.52 -3.29 12.57
N ARG A 39 2.21 -3.09 11.46
CA ARG A 39 3.40 -2.25 11.35
C ARG A 39 3.10 -1.09 10.43
N GLY A 40 3.81 0.00 10.59
CA GLY A 40 3.61 1.16 9.72
C GLY A 40 4.77 2.12 9.76
N VAL A 41 4.80 3.00 8.77
CA VAL A 41 5.72 4.12 8.69
C VAL A 41 4.93 5.37 8.37
N THR A 42 4.98 6.35 9.26
CA THR A 42 4.58 7.71 8.96
C THR A 42 5.80 8.49 8.52
N PHE A 43 5.69 9.25 7.43
CA PHE A 43 6.75 10.14 6.99
C PHE A 43 6.29 11.59 7.02
N THR A 44 7.22 12.48 7.34
CA THR A 44 7.01 13.93 7.27
C THR A 44 8.24 14.57 6.61
N CYS A 45 8.01 15.49 5.67
CA CYS A 45 9.05 16.16 4.90
C CYS A 45 8.76 17.67 4.92
N LYS A 46 9.70 18.48 5.41
CA LYS A 46 9.59 19.96 5.49
C LYS A 46 8.30 20.47 6.18
N VAL A 47 7.71 19.67 7.06
CA VAL A 47 6.56 20.04 7.89
C VAL A 47 6.86 19.69 9.34
N SER A 48 6.08 20.21 10.29
CA SER A 48 6.28 19.89 11.71
C SER A 48 6.18 18.38 11.96
N PRO A 49 7.07 17.79 12.77
CA PRO A 49 6.98 16.38 13.17
C PRO A 49 5.69 16.07 13.93
N GLN A 50 5.01 17.07 14.50
CA GLN A 50 3.70 16.92 15.14
C GLN A 50 2.64 16.37 14.19
N ASN A 51 2.74 16.65 12.88
CA ASN A 51 1.83 16.05 11.89
C ASN A 51 2.00 14.54 11.81
N GLY A 52 3.24 14.05 12.00
CA GLY A 52 3.57 12.63 12.14
C GLY A 52 2.85 12.00 13.33
N SER A 53 3.01 12.59 14.51
CA SER A 53 2.39 12.12 15.75
C SER A 53 0.86 12.10 15.67
N ARG A 54 0.23 13.16 15.13
CA ARG A 54 -1.22 13.26 14.96
C ARG A 54 -1.79 12.14 14.07
N MET A 55 -1.08 11.79 12.98
CA MET A 55 -1.46 10.65 12.14
C MET A 55 -1.38 9.32 12.90
N VAL A 56 -0.33 9.12 13.69
CA VAL A 56 -0.13 7.90 14.47
C VAL A 56 -1.24 7.72 15.50
N ASP A 57 -1.59 8.78 16.22
CA ASP A 57 -2.64 8.74 17.24
C ASP A 57 -4.01 8.47 16.62
N ALA A 58 -4.32 9.11 15.48
CA ALA A 58 -5.56 8.85 14.75
C ALA A 58 -5.66 7.42 14.21
N ALA A 59 -4.57 6.88 13.64
CA ALA A 59 -4.53 5.51 13.14
C ALA A 59 -4.67 4.48 14.28
N ARG A 60 -3.98 4.70 15.41
CA ARG A 60 -4.10 3.87 16.61
C ARG A 60 -5.49 3.93 17.23
N GLY A 61 -6.15 5.09 17.20
CA GLY A 61 -7.51 5.25 17.69
C GLY A 61 -8.50 4.30 17.02
N VAL A 62 -8.30 3.99 15.74
CA VAL A 62 -9.11 3.01 15.00
C VAL A 62 -8.62 1.58 15.24
N LEU A 63 -7.32 1.33 15.11
CA LEU A 63 -6.77 -0.03 15.12
C LEU A 63 -6.76 -0.69 16.51
N ASN A 64 -6.63 0.09 17.58
CA ASN A 64 -6.60 -0.42 18.94
C ASN A 64 -7.92 -1.09 19.37
N ALA A 65 -9.02 -0.83 18.67
CA ALA A 65 -10.28 -1.53 18.87
C ALA A 65 -10.22 -3.01 18.42
N PHE A 66 -9.30 -3.35 17.51
CA PHE A 66 -9.16 -4.68 16.93
C PHE A 66 -7.95 -5.42 17.48
N ILE A 67 -6.78 -4.77 17.49
CA ILE A 67 -5.53 -5.39 17.95
C ILE A 67 -4.70 -4.41 18.79
N PRO A 68 -4.03 -4.88 19.86
CA PRO A 68 -3.14 -4.03 20.65
C PRO A 68 -1.72 -3.89 20.07
N ASP A 69 -1.25 -4.84 19.25
CA ASP A 69 0.11 -4.81 18.67
C ASP A 69 0.16 -3.93 17.39
N VAL A 70 0.11 -2.61 17.59
CA VAL A 70 0.21 -1.60 16.54
C VAL A 70 1.45 -0.72 16.74
N TYR A 71 2.45 -0.91 15.88
CA TYR A 71 3.68 -0.12 15.90
C TYR A 71 3.87 0.68 14.62
N ILE A 72 3.87 2.00 14.74
CA ILE A 72 4.07 2.92 13.62
C ILE A 72 5.37 3.70 13.85
N PHE A 73 6.33 3.53 12.97
CA PHE A 73 7.60 4.25 12.98
C PHE A 73 7.41 5.66 12.42
N THR A 74 8.02 6.67 13.06
CA THR A 74 7.95 8.07 12.61
C THR A 74 9.26 8.46 11.94
N ASP A 75 9.18 8.73 10.64
CA ASP A 75 10.32 9.09 9.79
C ASP A 75 10.23 10.58 9.40
N HIS A 76 10.93 11.43 10.14
CA HIS A 76 10.92 12.88 9.93
C HIS A 76 12.17 13.36 9.21
N HIS A 77 11.98 14.06 8.09
CA HIS A 77 13.05 14.58 7.25
C HIS A 77 12.97 16.10 7.12
N VAL A 78 14.13 16.75 7.26
CA VAL A 78 14.34 18.20 7.06
C VAL A 78 15.53 18.47 6.14
N GLY A 79 15.63 19.68 5.61
CA GLY A 79 16.75 20.11 4.77
C GLY A 79 16.78 19.41 3.41
N ALA A 80 17.97 19.00 2.97
CA ALA A 80 18.20 18.43 1.64
C ALA A 80 17.66 17.00 1.46
N GLU A 81 17.49 16.25 2.55
CA GLU A 81 17.00 14.87 2.54
C GLU A 81 15.49 14.77 2.38
N ALA A 82 14.77 15.85 2.69
CA ALA A 82 13.31 15.98 2.60
C ALA A 82 12.79 16.34 1.19
N GLY A 83 13.68 16.49 0.22
CA GLY A 83 13.32 16.89 -1.15
C GLY A 83 13.02 18.38 -1.28
N LYS A 84 12.17 18.74 -2.25
CA LYS A 84 11.88 20.14 -2.58
C LYS A 84 10.57 20.64 -2.01
N SER A 85 9.54 19.81 -1.94
CA SER A 85 8.22 20.21 -1.45
C SER A 85 7.86 19.61 -0.08
N PRO A 86 7.05 20.32 0.72
CA PRO A 86 6.53 19.80 1.98
C PRO A 86 5.46 18.74 1.75
N GLY A 87 5.39 17.77 2.65
CA GLY A 87 4.37 16.73 2.59
C GLY A 87 4.51 15.72 3.71
N TYR A 88 3.50 14.89 3.87
CA TYR A 88 3.45 13.85 4.88
C TYR A 88 2.50 12.75 4.44
N GLY A 89 2.66 11.57 5.02
CA GLY A 89 1.80 10.43 4.72
C GLY A 89 2.04 9.28 5.67
N LEU A 90 1.17 8.30 5.57
CA LEU A 90 1.17 7.11 6.41
C LEU A 90 1.01 5.89 5.52
N SER A 91 1.84 4.88 5.78
CA SER A 91 1.69 3.55 5.24
C SER A 91 1.57 2.56 6.40
N LEU A 92 0.53 1.74 6.35
CA LEU A 92 0.27 0.68 7.32
C LEU A 92 0.27 -0.67 6.61
N VAL A 93 0.70 -1.68 7.35
CA VAL A 93 0.88 -3.05 6.89
C VAL A 93 0.40 -4.00 7.98
N ALA A 94 -0.57 -4.85 7.66
CA ALA A 94 -1.01 -5.94 8.51
C ALA A 94 -0.26 -7.23 8.15
N GLU A 95 0.37 -7.84 9.15
CA GLU A 95 1.05 -9.13 8.98
C GLU A 95 0.19 -10.24 9.59
N THR A 96 -0.06 -11.29 8.81
CA THR A 96 -0.84 -12.46 9.27
C THR A 96 0.06 -13.61 9.74
N THR A 97 -0.53 -14.58 10.44
CA THR A 97 0.16 -15.78 10.93
C THR A 97 0.71 -16.67 9.81
N THR A 98 0.13 -16.58 8.61
CA THR A 98 0.53 -17.36 7.43
C THR A 98 1.55 -16.63 6.55
N GLY A 99 1.97 -15.43 6.97
CA GLY A 99 2.93 -14.60 6.22
C GLY A 99 2.29 -13.72 5.16
N CYS A 100 0.96 -13.57 5.15
CA CYS A 100 0.30 -12.58 4.30
C CYS A 100 0.57 -11.17 4.81
N VAL A 101 0.70 -10.24 3.87
CA VAL A 101 1.05 -8.86 4.12
C VAL A 101 0.08 -7.98 3.36
N LEU A 102 -0.84 -7.34 4.08
CA LEU A 102 -1.86 -6.46 3.50
C LEU A 102 -1.49 -5.02 3.78
N GLY A 103 -1.39 -4.21 2.74
CA GLY A 103 -0.96 -2.82 2.83
C GLY A 103 -2.08 -1.82 2.54
N ALA A 104 -2.04 -0.69 3.23
CA ALA A 104 -2.78 0.51 2.86
C ALA A 104 -1.92 1.73 3.10
N ASP A 105 -2.01 2.70 2.19
CA ASP A 105 -1.27 3.95 2.29
C ASP A 105 -2.09 5.14 1.82
N ALA A 106 -1.75 6.30 2.37
CA ALA A 106 -2.20 7.57 1.86
C ALA A 106 -1.17 8.66 2.20
N ALA A 107 -1.06 9.64 1.30
CA ALA A 107 -0.25 10.81 1.49
C ALA A 107 -1.08 12.07 1.27
N SER A 108 -0.70 13.15 1.96
CA SER A 108 -1.17 14.49 1.63
C SER A 108 -0.52 14.92 0.33
N THR A 109 -1.34 15.25 -0.68
CA THR A 109 -0.89 15.68 -2.00
C THR A 109 -0.72 17.20 -2.11
N ALA A 110 -1.19 17.96 -1.12
CA ALA A 110 -0.90 19.39 -0.97
C ALA A 110 -0.98 19.81 0.51
N CYS A 111 0.16 20.21 1.08
CA CYS A 111 0.14 21.16 2.19
C CYS A 111 -0.29 22.53 1.63
N SER A 112 -0.96 23.38 2.41
CA SER A 112 -1.32 24.77 2.01
C SER A 112 -0.20 25.53 1.28
N SER A 113 1.06 25.36 1.69
CA SER A 113 2.23 25.93 1.01
C SER A 113 2.57 25.28 -0.34
N ALA A 114 2.35 23.98 -0.49
CA ALA A 114 2.50 23.26 -1.77
C ALA A 114 1.35 23.56 -2.74
N MET A 115 0.18 23.96 -2.23
CA MET A 115 -0.99 24.33 -3.02
C MET A 115 -0.76 25.64 -3.80
N GLU A 116 0.00 26.58 -3.24
CA GLU A 116 0.46 27.77 -3.97
C GLU A 116 1.44 27.42 -5.09
N GLU A 117 2.39 26.52 -4.83
CA GLU A 117 3.37 26.05 -5.81
C GLU A 117 2.76 25.13 -6.89
N ALA A 118 1.62 24.50 -6.61
CA ALA A 118 0.88 23.62 -7.51
C ALA A 118 -0.17 24.35 -8.37
N LYS A 119 -0.36 25.67 -8.19
CA LYS A 119 -1.26 26.48 -9.03
C LYS A 119 -0.86 26.33 -10.50
N GLY A 120 -1.70 25.65 -11.28
CA GLY A 120 -1.52 25.47 -12.73
C GLY A 120 -1.23 24.03 -13.19
N LEU A 121 -1.20 23.03 -12.30
CA LEU A 121 -1.16 21.61 -12.69
C LEU A 121 -2.55 20.97 -12.65
N ASP A 122 -2.88 20.17 -13.67
CA ASP A 122 -4.19 19.51 -13.82
C ASP A 122 -4.57 18.55 -12.67
N TRP A 123 -3.59 17.99 -11.95
CA TRP A 123 -3.85 17.13 -10.79
C TRP A 123 -4.05 17.91 -9.48
N ALA A 124 -3.66 19.19 -9.45
CA ALA A 124 -3.73 20.04 -8.26
C ALA A 124 -5.18 20.41 -7.91
N THR A 125 -6.12 20.38 -8.88
CA THR A 125 -7.56 20.58 -8.62
C THR A 125 -8.18 19.47 -7.77
N THR A 126 -7.53 18.31 -7.68
CA THR A 126 -7.95 17.17 -6.85
C THR A 126 -7.12 17.05 -5.56
N ALA A 127 -6.17 17.97 -5.34
CA ALA A 127 -5.35 17.99 -4.15
C ALA A 127 -6.15 18.59 -2.99
N GLU A 128 -6.67 17.72 -2.13
CA GLU A 128 -7.33 18.15 -0.89
C GLU A 128 -6.26 18.38 0.19
N GLU A 129 -6.27 19.56 0.80
CA GLU A 129 -5.56 19.78 2.06
C GLU A 129 -6.26 18.91 3.13
N ARG A 130 -5.72 17.72 3.34
CA ARG A 130 -6.27 16.77 4.32
C ARG A 130 -5.61 16.99 5.66
N VAL A 131 -6.41 17.01 6.71
CA VAL A 131 -5.93 17.07 8.09
C VAL A 131 -5.15 15.77 8.37
N PRO A 132 -4.00 15.82 9.08
CA PRO A 132 -3.21 14.63 9.39
C PRO A 132 -4.03 13.51 10.04
N GLU A 133 -4.94 13.85 10.93
CA GLU A 133 -5.83 12.91 11.61
C GLU A 133 -6.77 12.18 10.63
N ASP A 134 -7.29 12.86 9.61
CA ASP A 134 -8.15 12.25 8.61
C ASP A 134 -7.38 11.26 7.73
N ILE A 135 -6.11 11.57 7.43
CA ILE A 135 -5.22 10.63 6.74
C ILE A 135 -4.99 9.39 7.61
N GLY A 136 -4.65 9.59 8.89
CA GLY A 136 -4.44 8.49 9.83
C GLY A 136 -5.66 7.57 9.93
N ARG A 137 -6.85 8.17 10.06
CA ARG A 137 -8.13 7.43 10.12
C ARG A 137 -8.41 6.69 8.81
N ARG A 138 -8.32 7.38 7.68
CA ARG A 138 -8.61 6.79 6.36
C ARG A 138 -7.69 5.61 6.03
N VAL A 139 -6.41 5.70 6.34
CA VAL A 139 -5.47 4.59 6.09
C VAL A 139 -5.80 3.40 6.99
N ALA A 140 -6.15 3.64 8.26
CA ALA A 140 -6.57 2.57 9.16
C ALA A 140 -7.88 1.92 8.70
N GLU A 141 -8.89 2.70 8.31
CA GLU A 141 -10.16 2.20 7.76
C GLU A 141 -9.94 1.44 6.44
N SER A 142 -9.06 1.94 5.57
CA SER A 142 -8.72 1.26 4.32
C SER A 142 -8.03 -0.07 4.57
N LEU A 143 -7.11 -0.13 5.55
CA LEU A 143 -6.46 -1.38 5.95
C LEU A 143 -7.48 -2.40 6.49
N VAL A 144 -8.40 -1.96 7.35
CA VAL A 144 -9.47 -2.82 7.86
C VAL A 144 -10.35 -3.32 6.72
N ALA A 145 -10.67 -2.48 5.74
CA ALA A 145 -11.43 -2.88 4.56
C ALA A 145 -10.68 -3.90 3.70
N GLU A 146 -9.35 -3.79 3.53
CA GLU A 146 -8.55 -4.82 2.85
C GLU A 146 -8.56 -6.14 3.62
N ILE A 147 -8.44 -6.11 4.96
CA ILE A 147 -8.52 -7.31 5.80
C ILE A 147 -9.90 -7.97 5.66
N GLN A 148 -10.98 -7.19 5.69
CA GLN A 148 -12.36 -7.70 5.54
C GLN A 148 -12.63 -8.33 4.18
N ARG A 149 -11.88 -7.97 3.13
CA ARG A 149 -12.03 -8.60 1.80
C ARG A 149 -11.50 -10.03 1.75
N GLY A 150 -10.73 -10.47 2.75
CA GLY A 150 -10.37 -11.89 2.92
C GLY A 150 -9.51 -12.49 1.81
N GLY A 151 -8.51 -11.74 1.34
CA GLY A 151 -7.53 -12.21 0.35
C GLY A 151 -6.11 -12.27 0.92
N VAL A 152 -5.25 -13.10 0.34
CA VAL A 152 -3.83 -13.16 0.74
C VAL A 152 -3.02 -11.97 0.20
N VAL A 153 -3.56 -11.28 -0.81
CA VAL A 153 -2.99 -10.10 -1.45
C VAL A 153 -4.00 -8.96 -1.43
N ASP A 154 -3.54 -7.76 -1.08
CA ASP A 154 -4.35 -6.55 -1.09
C ASP A 154 -4.76 -6.14 -2.52
N SER A 155 -5.79 -5.30 -2.61
CA SER A 155 -6.38 -4.88 -3.88
C SER A 155 -5.36 -4.24 -4.85
N SER A 156 -4.34 -3.55 -4.36
CA SER A 156 -3.36 -2.84 -5.19
C SER A 156 -2.36 -3.79 -5.86
N HIS A 157 -2.00 -4.88 -5.18
CA HIS A 157 -0.99 -5.83 -5.64
C HIS A 157 -1.55 -7.06 -6.38
N GLN A 158 -2.87 -7.23 -6.46
CA GLN A 158 -3.52 -8.34 -7.20
C GLN A 158 -2.95 -8.51 -8.62
N SER A 159 -2.81 -7.40 -9.36
CA SER A 159 -2.29 -7.42 -10.74
C SER A 159 -0.86 -7.95 -10.85
N LEU A 160 0.01 -7.59 -9.90
CA LEU A 160 1.39 -8.08 -9.86
C LEU A 160 1.42 -9.57 -9.52
N ALA A 161 0.66 -10.00 -8.51
CA ALA A 161 0.58 -11.40 -8.11
C ALA A 161 0.11 -12.30 -9.27
N LEU A 162 -0.95 -11.89 -9.98
CA LEU A 162 -1.46 -12.61 -11.16
C LEU A 162 -0.43 -12.67 -12.30
N THR A 163 0.32 -11.58 -12.52
CA THR A 163 1.38 -11.55 -13.54
C THR A 163 2.51 -12.52 -13.18
N LEU A 164 2.95 -12.53 -11.92
CA LEU A 164 4.00 -13.44 -11.44
C LEU A 164 3.59 -14.91 -11.52
N LEU A 165 2.32 -15.22 -11.25
CA LEU A 165 1.77 -16.57 -11.41
C LEU A 165 1.74 -17.02 -12.87
N ALA A 166 1.41 -16.12 -13.80
CA ALA A 166 1.35 -16.46 -15.22
C ALA A 166 2.72 -16.72 -15.86
N ILE A 167 3.78 -16.05 -15.40
CA ILE A 167 5.15 -16.26 -15.86
C ILE A 167 5.92 -17.33 -15.04
N GLY A 168 5.25 -17.94 -14.06
CA GLY A 168 5.81 -18.97 -13.22
C GLY A 168 6.13 -20.27 -13.98
N PRO A 169 6.69 -21.28 -13.29
CA PRO A 169 6.89 -22.60 -13.88
C PRO A 169 5.57 -23.23 -14.32
N GLU A 170 5.62 -24.19 -15.25
CA GLU A 170 4.45 -24.97 -15.73
C GLU A 170 3.92 -25.95 -14.66
N GLN A 171 3.49 -25.40 -13.53
CA GLN A 171 2.91 -26.11 -12.40
C GLN A 171 1.65 -25.38 -11.95
N VAL A 172 0.73 -26.11 -11.33
CA VAL A 172 -0.51 -25.53 -10.82
C VAL A 172 -0.19 -24.69 -9.59
N SER A 173 -0.23 -23.37 -9.76
CA SER A 173 -0.20 -22.43 -8.63
C SER A 173 -1.62 -22.00 -8.27
N ARG A 174 -1.88 -21.80 -6.97
CA ARG A 174 -3.18 -21.38 -6.44
C ARG A 174 -3.00 -20.15 -5.59
N ILE A 175 -3.97 -19.24 -5.67
CA ILE A 175 -3.99 -18.02 -4.88
C ILE A 175 -5.43 -17.70 -4.48
N ARG A 176 -5.63 -17.33 -3.21
CA ARG A 176 -6.90 -16.78 -2.73
C ARG A 176 -6.85 -15.26 -2.79
N LEU A 177 -7.74 -14.68 -3.56
CA LEU A 177 -7.89 -13.23 -3.68
C LEU A 177 -9.21 -12.80 -3.05
N GLY A 178 -9.22 -11.59 -2.50
CA GLY A 178 -10.48 -10.92 -2.19
C GLY A 178 -11.22 -10.51 -3.46
N GLN A 179 -12.21 -9.64 -3.33
CA GLN A 179 -12.95 -9.12 -4.49
C GLN A 179 -11.98 -8.62 -5.59
N LEU A 180 -12.18 -9.12 -6.81
CA LEU A 180 -11.33 -8.77 -7.95
C LEU A 180 -11.51 -7.30 -8.31
N THR A 181 -10.40 -6.56 -8.34
CA THR A 181 -10.39 -5.17 -8.79
C THR A 181 -10.57 -5.07 -10.31
N PRO A 182 -11.09 -3.95 -10.84
CA PRO A 182 -11.13 -3.71 -12.29
C PRO A 182 -9.75 -3.88 -12.96
N ARG A 183 -8.68 -3.43 -12.27
CA ARG A 183 -7.30 -3.60 -12.72
C ARG A 183 -6.89 -5.07 -12.81
N ALA A 184 -7.26 -5.89 -11.83
CA ALA A 184 -6.98 -7.32 -11.87
C ALA A 184 -7.71 -8.01 -13.04
N ILE A 185 -8.98 -7.66 -13.27
CA ILE A 185 -9.77 -8.20 -14.39
C ILE A 185 -9.13 -7.85 -15.74
N GLU A 186 -8.69 -6.61 -15.92
CA GLU A 186 -8.00 -6.20 -17.14
C GLU A 186 -6.65 -6.92 -17.31
N THR A 187 -5.91 -7.10 -16.21
CA THR A 187 -4.66 -7.88 -16.20
C THR A 187 -4.90 -9.31 -16.68
N LEU A 188 -5.95 -10.00 -16.21
CA LEU A 188 -6.31 -11.35 -16.66
C LEU A 188 -6.58 -11.41 -18.17
N ARG A 189 -7.23 -10.38 -18.74
CA ARG A 189 -7.48 -10.30 -20.19
C ARG A 189 -6.18 -10.13 -20.97
N ILE A 190 -5.26 -9.29 -20.48
CA ILE A 190 -3.95 -9.07 -21.09
C ILE A 190 -3.11 -10.36 -21.04
N LEU A 191 -3.09 -11.06 -19.90
CA LEU A 191 -2.36 -12.32 -19.75
C LEU A 191 -2.87 -13.39 -20.71
N LYS A 192 -4.18 -13.49 -20.91
CA LYS A 192 -4.77 -14.37 -21.92
C LYS A 192 -4.36 -13.97 -23.33
N ALA A 193 -4.38 -12.68 -23.67
CA ALA A 193 -4.06 -12.20 -25.01
C ALA A 193 -2.57 -12.37 -25.36
N PHE A 194 -1.67 -12.17 -24.40
CA PHE A 194 -0.23 -12.16 -24.62
C PHE A 194 0.43 -13.53 -24.40
N PHE A 195 0.09 -14.21 -23.29
CA PHE A 195 0.70 -15.50 -22.92
C PHE A 195 -0.19 -16.71 -23.24
N GLY A 196 -1.47 -16.50 -23.57
CA GLY A 196 -2.43 -17.61 -23.73
C GLY A 196 -2.83 -18.27 -22.40
N VAL A 197 -2.37 -17.74 -21.26
CA VAL A 197 -2.65 -18.29 -19.93
C VAL A 197 -4.06 -17.91 -19.50
N VAL A 198 -4.83 -18.90 -19.03
CA VAL A 198 -6.18 -18.73 -18.50
C VAL A 198 -6.23 -19.24 -17.08
N PHE A 199 -6.60 -18.36 -16.15
CA PHE A 199 -6.82 -18.72 -14.76
C PHE A 199 -8.21 -19.33 -14.57
N HIS A 200 -8.27 -20.44 -13.83
CA HIS A 200 -9.53 -21.02 -13.40
C HIS A 200 -9.98 -20.33 -12.09
N VAL A 201 -11.01 -19.48 -12.18
CA VAL A 201 -11.54 -18.74 -11.03
C VAL A 201 -12.75 -19.49 -10.47
N ALA A 202 -12.67 -19.89 -9.21
CA ALA A 202 -13.78 -20.51 -8.48
C ALA A 202 -14.06 -19.71 -7.20
N PRO A 203 -15.34 -19.51 -6.83
CA PRO A 203 -15.68 -18.94 -5.54
C PRO A 203 -15.26 -19.90 -4.43
N GLU A 204 -14.66 -19.38 -3.37
CA GLU A 204 -14.38 -20.15 -2.16
C GLU A 204 -15.67 -20.21 -1.32
N PRO A 205 -16.07 -21.39 -0.81
CA PRO A 205 -17.19 -21.48 0.12
C PRO A 205 -16.86 -20.67 1.39
N GLU A 206 -17.86 -19.94 1.91
CA GLU A 206 -17.68 -19.09 3.09
C GLU A 206 -17.00 -19.86 4.23
N SER A 207 -15.79 -19.43 4.56
CA SER A 207 -15.12 -19.82 5.80
C SER A 207 -15.81 -19.02 6.90
N GLY A 208 -16.71 -19.68 7.64
CA GLY A 208 -17.54 -19.06 8.68
C GLY A 208 -16.77 -18.46 9.85
#